data_AF-A0A2M7EKF9-F1
#
_entry.id   AF-A0A2M7EKF9-F1
#
_cell.length_a   1.000
_cell.length_b   1.000
_cell.length_c   1.000
_cell.angle_alpha   90.00
_cell.angle_beta   90.00
_cell.angle_gamma   90.00
#
_symmetry.space_group_name_H-M   'P 1'
#
loop_
_entity.id
_entity.type
_entity.pdbx_description
1 polymer ?
#
loop_
_entity_poly.entity_id
_entity_poly.type
_entity_poly.pdbx_seq_one_letter_code
_entity_poly.pdbx_strand_id
1 'polypeptide(L)'
;RKYPIEPVNAHDNSGVLLNSGEFTGRSIDEKLIEDMKNWIVTKGIGRKETTYHLRDWIFSRQRYWGEPIPMVNCTKCGWQP
;
A
#
# COMPACT_ATOMS: atom_id res chain seq x y z
N ARG A 1 -33.28 -14.48 7.05
CA ARG A 1 -33.07 -13.00 6.92
C ARG A 1 -32.33 -12.53 8.17
N LYS A 2 -31.01 -12.82 8.29
CA LYS A 2 -30.30 -12.82 9.59
C LYS A 2 -29.21 -11.75 9.74
N TYR A 3 -29.03 -10.87 8.75
CA TYR A 3 -28.08 -9.76 8.84
C TYR A 3 -28.74 -8.50 8.28
N PRO A 4 -28.68 -7.35 8.99
CA PRO A 4 -29.08 -6.07 8.42
C PRO A 4 -28.10 -5.75 7.28
N ILE A 5 -28.63 -5.61 6.07
CA ILE A 5 -27.84 -5.52 4.84
C ILE A 5 -27.44 -4.05 4.63
N GLU A 6 -26.76 -3.44 5.60
CA GLU A 6 -26.08 -2.18 5.30
C GLU A 6 -24.88 -2.52 4.41
N PRO A 7 -24.93 -2.17 3.11
CA PRO A 7 -23.85 -2.50 2.19
C PRO A 7 -22.58 -1.76 2.63
N VAL A 8 -21.42 -2.39 2.47
CA VAL A 8 -20.13 -1.70 2.68
C VAL A 8 -20.09 -0.49 1.76
N ASN A 9 -19.95 0.69 2.35
CA ASN A 9 -19.81 1.93 1.63
C ASN A 9 -18.38 2.03 1.10
N ALA A 10 -18.22 1.98 -0.23
CA ALA A 10 -16.92 2.02 -0.88
C ALA A 10 -16.21 3.38 -0.77
N HIS A 11 -16.92 4.46 -0.45
CA HIS A 11 -16.35 5.78 -0.27
C HIS A 11 -15.80 5.97 1.15
N ASP A 12 -16.54 5.50 2.15
CA ASP A 12 -16.21 5.72 3.56
C ASP A 12 -15.52 4.52 4.22
N ASN A 13 -15.36 3.41 3.47
CA ASN A 13 -14.88 2.11 3.95
C ASN A 13 -15.60 1.63 5.23
N SER A 14 -16.85 2.05 5.42
CA SER A 14 -17.67 1.70 6.57
C SER A 14 -18.65 0.58 6.19
N GLY A 15 -18.91 -0.32 7.13
CA GLY A 15 -19.86 -1.41 6.91
C GLY A 15 -19.56 -2.63 7.76
N VAL A 16 -20.30 -3.71 7.51
CA VAL A 16 -20.17 -5.00 8.21
C VAL A 16 -19.68 -6.06 7.23
N LEU A 17 -18.70 -6.85 7.65
CA LEU A 17 -18.15 -7.92 6.82
C LEU A 17 -19.13 -9.08 6.64
N LEU A 18 -19.23 -9.56 5.40
CA LEU A 18 -20.02 -10.72 4.99
C LEU A 18 -19.12 -11.74 4.30
N ASN A 19 -19.33 -13.04 4.58
CA ASN A 19 -18.57 -14.16 3.98
C ASN A 19 -17.04 -14.08 4.16
N SER A 20 -16.56 -13.57 5.30
CA SER A 20 -15.13 -13.33 5.57
C SER A 20 -14.56 -14.29 6.64
N GLY A 21 -15.08 -15.52 6.71
CA GLY A 21 -14.62 -16.52 7.69
C GLY A 21 -14.81 -16.05 9.13
N GLU A 22 -13.73 -16.10 9.94
CA GLU A 22 -13.68 -15.72 11.36
C GLU A 22 -14.00 -14.24 11.63
N PHE A 23 -13.98 -13.40 10.58
CA PHE A 23 -14.27 -11.96 10.67
C PHE A 23 -15.70 -11.59 10.28
N THR A 24 -16.53 -12.57 9.88
CA THR A 24 -17.92 -12.32 9.43
C THR A 24 -18.77 -11.74 10.55
N GLY A 25 -19.54 -10.68 10.25
CA GLY A 25 -20.44 -10.02 11.19
C GLY A 25 -19.79 -8.93 12.06
N ARG A 26 -18.49 -8.66 11.89
CA ARG A 26 -17.81 -7.53 12.53
C ARG A 26 -17.91 -6.26 11.68
N SER A 27 -18.03 -5.10 12.33
CA SER A 27 -17.93 -3.77 11.72
C SER A 27 -16.49 -3.44 11.35
N ILE A 28 -16.30 -2.67 10.28
CA ILE A 28 -14.98 -2.15 9.88
C ILE A 28 -14.56 -1.07 10.87
N ASP A 29 -13.83 -1.50 11.90
CA ASP A 29 -13.25 -0.64 12.94
C ASP A 29 -11.73 -0.84 13.02
N GLU A 30 -11.01 0.09 13.68
CA GLU A 30 -9.56 0.02 13.86
C GLU A 30 -9.10 -1.31 14.50
N LYS A 31 -9.87 -1.83 15.46
CA LYS A 31 -9.60 -3.12 16.11
C LYS A 31 -9.66 -4.30 15.13
N LEU A 32 -10.62 -4.29 14.21
CA LEU A 32 -10.75 -5.34 13.19
C LEU A 32 -9.53 -5.33 12.28
N ILE A 33 -9.10 -4.14 11.85
CA ILE A 33 -7.92 -3.96 10.98
C ILE A 33 -6.67 -4.49 11.68
N GLU A 34 -6.52 -4.24 12.99
CA GLU A 34 -5.39 -4.74 13.76
C GLU A 34 -5.43 -6.28 13.93
N ASP A 35 -6.59 -6.85 14.26
CA ASP A 35 -6.80 -8.30 14.36
C ASP A 35 -6.44 -9.00 13.05
N MET A 36 -6.89 -8.46 11.91
CA MET A 36 -6.55 -8.99 10.59
C MET A 36 -5.05 -8.91 10.29
N LYS A 37 -4.40 -7.78 10.60
CA LYS A 37 -2.94 -7.64 10.44
C LYS A 37 -2.19 -8.67 11.28
N ASN A 38 -2.63 -8.92 12.52
CA ASN A 38 -2.03 -9.91 13.39
C ASN A 38 -2.24 -11.34 12.87
N TRP A 39 -3.45 -11.66 12.37
CA TRP A 39 -3.76 -12.95 11.77
C TRP A 39 -2.90 -13.24 10.53
N ILE A 40 -2.68 -12.25 9.67
CA ILE A 40 -1.79 -12.35 8.49
C ILE A 40 -0.36 -12.68 8.91
N VAL A 41 0.15 -12.00 9.96
CA VAL A 41 1.50 -12.22 10.48
C VAL A 41 1.65 -13.60 11.11
N THR A 42 0.68 -14.04 11.93
CA THR A 42 0.74 -15.37 12.58
C THR A 42 0.65 -16.53 11.61
N LYS A 43 -0.06 -16.34 10.48
CA LYS A 43 -0.13 -17.33 9.39
C LYS A 43 1.10 -17.31 8.47
N GLY A 44 2.00 -16.33 8.61
CA GLY A 44 3.20 -16.21 7.76
C GLY A 44 2.91 -15.84 6.30
N ILE A 45 1.73 -15.31 6.01
CA ILE A 45 1.29 -14.93 4.65
C ILE A 45 1.58 -13.46 4.33
N GLY A 46 2.11 -12.70 5.29
CA GLY A 46 2.45 -11.29 5.09
C GLY A 46 3.09 -10.64 6.32
N ARG A 47 3.39 -9.35 6.19
CA ARG A 47 3.99 -8.52 7.24
C ARG A 47 3.28 -7.17 7.36
N LYS A 48 3.41 -6.52 8.51
CA LYS A 48 2.99 -5.11 8.67
C LYS A 48 3.96 -4.22 7.90
N GLU A 49 3.43 -3.30 7.10
CA GLU A 49 4.21 -2.35 6.31
C GLU A 49 3.54 -0.98 6.35
N THR A 50 4.36 0.07 6.50
CA THR A 50 3.90 1.46 6.48
C THR A 50 4.24 2.06 5.13
N THR A 51 3.23 2.50 4.39
CA THR A 51 3.38 3.12 3.08
C THR A 51 3.17 4.63 3.17
N TYR A 52 3.96 5.38 2.41
CA TYR A 52 3.82 6.83 2.30
C TYR A 52 3.29 7.21 0.92
N HIS A 53 2.50 8.29 0.88
CA HIS A 53 2.11 8.92 -0.40
C HIS A 53 3.24 9.73 -1.02
N LEU A 54 4.31 10.01 -0.26
CA LEU A 54 5.50 10.69 -0.74
C LEU A 54 6.15 9.87 -1.88
N ARG A 55 6.54 10.55 -2.95
CA ARG A 55 7.25 9.97 -4.10
C ARG A 55 8.66 10.49 -4.14
N ASP A 56 9.55 9.71 -4.74
CA ASP A 56 10.91 10.15 -5.02
C ASP A 56 10.91 11.38 -5.91
N TRP A 57 11.89 12.25 -5.68
CA TRP A 57 12.00 13.47 -6.45
C TRP A 57 12.73 13.21 -7.77
N ILE A 58 11.95 13.19 -8.85
CA ILE A 58 12.52 13.12 -10.20
C ILE A 58 13.08 14.50 -10.56
N PHE A 59 14.40 14.65 -10.51
CA PHE A 59 15.10 15.90 -10.84
C PHE A 59 15.61 15.95 -12.28
N SER A 60 15.89 14.81 -12.91
CA SER A 60 16.41 14.76 -14.29
C SER A 60 15.44 15.40 -15.28
N ARG A 61 15.97 16.20 -16.23
CA ARG A 61 15.19 16.89 -17.26
C ARG A 61 15.85 16.73 -18.62
N GLN A 62 15.05 16.49 -19.65
CA GLN A 62 15.48 16.51 -21.05
C GLN A 62 15.45 17.95 -21.58
N ARG A 63 16.29 18.83 -21.01
CA ARG A 63 16.43 20.23 -21.41
C ARG A 63 17.88 20.56 -21.70
N TYR A 64 18.12 21.33 -22.76
CA TYR A 64 19.46 21.81 -23.10
C TYR A 64 19.98 22.83 -22.07
N TRP A 65 19.11 23.74 -21.61
CA TRP A 65 19.49 24.77 -20.65
C TRP A 65 19.24 24.33 -19.21
N GLY A 66 20.21 23.62 -18.65
CA GLY A 66 20.24 23.13 -17.28
C GLY A 66 21.65 22.66 -16.91
N GLU A 67 21.87 22.31 -15.64
CA GLU A 67 23.14 21.74 -15.23
C GLU A 67 23.31 20.30 -15.77
N PRO A 68 24.50 19.92 -16.24
CA PRO A 68 24.77 18.55 -16.66
C PRO A 68 24.79 17.61 -15.44
N ILE A 69 24.14 16.45 -15.56
CA ILE A 69 24.20 15.41 -14.53
C ILE A 69 25.60 14.77 -14.54
N PRO A 70 26.32 14.72 -13.40
CA PRO A 70 27.66 14.17 -13.32
C PRO A 70 27.60 12.64 -13.30
N MET A 71 27.28 12.05 -14.44
CA MET A 71 27.25 10.60 -14.64
C MET A 71 27.75 10.28 -16.04
N VAL A 72 28.63 9.28 -16.16
CA VAL A 72 29.19 8.79 -17.41
C VAL A 72 28.76 7.34 -17.65
N ASN A 73 28.37 7.03 -18.89
CA ASN A 73 28.05 5.66 -19.29
C ASN A 73 29.27 5.02 -19.98
N CYS A 74 29.95 4.12 -19.27
CA CYS A 74 31.07 3.33 -19.79
C CYS A 74 30.59 2.00 -20.35
N THR A 75 31.03 1.62 -21.56
CA THR A 75 30.63 0.35 -22.19
C THR A 75 31.09 -0.90 -21.44
N LYS A 76 32.13 -0.81 -20.61
CA LYS A 76 32.63 -1.90 -19.78
C LYS A 76 32.14 -1.85 -18.33
N CYS A 77 31.91 -0.65 -17.80
CA CYS A 77 31.67 -0.42 -16.36
C CYS A 77 30.24 0.06 -16.03
N GLY A 78 29.42 0.35 -17.03
CA GLY A 78 28.08 0.93 -16.86
C GLY A 78 28.11 2.39 -16.40
N TRP A 79 27.07 2.79 -15.66
CA TRP A 79 26.92 4.14 -15.11
C TRP A 79 27.88 4.39 -13.95
N GLN A 80 28.73 5.39 -14.08
CA GLN A 80 29.69 5.83 -13.07
C GLN A 80 29.49 7.33 -12.79
N PRO A 81 29.73 7.79 -11.55
CA PRO A 81 29.76 9.22 -11.26
C PRO A 81 30.91 9.93 -11.96
#